data_AF-A0A848D423-F1
#
_entry.id   AF-A0A848D423-F1
#
_cell.length_a   1.000
_cell.length_b   1.000
_cell.length_c   1.000
_cell.angle_alpha   90.00
_cell.angle_beta   90.00
_cell.angle_gamma   90.00
#
_symmetry.space_group_name_H-M   'P 1'
#
loop_
_entity.id
_entity.type
_entity.pdbx_description
1 polymer ?
#
loop_
_entity_poly.entity_id
_entity_poly.type
_entity_poly.pdbx_seq_one_letter_code
_entity_poly.pdbx_strand_id
1 'polypeptide(L)'
;MGGYISIALVYEDRNKLSNELKKLTRYFIQKGAILLKVKYSEDKEGENWREEIVNNNEVDFTMLTEKYYGNIDIIADMFNESLKNLKLSIHKEEGFYGFLIDIKWEELFEEHSKSSVEKITQNIINIILQLYKETQFSYAFCGHEVEIEFSPNDFNSIENGYPISVLPFNDRLEVFYGEFSIDGISFQNKSKQTYFID
;
A
#
# COMPACT_ATOMS: atom_id res chain seq x y z
N MET A 1 20.87 1.11 -0.22
CA MET A 1 20.07 1.16 -1.46
C MET A 1 19.10 2.31 -1.34
N GLY A 2 18.73 2.94 -2.46
CA GLY A 2 17.67 3.96 -2.48
C GLY A 2 16.32 3.34 -2.84
N GLY A 3 15.30 4.18 -2.98
CA GLY A 3 13.98 3.77 -3.45
C GLY A 3 12.95 3.63 -2.35
N TYR A 4 11.89 2.89 -2.64
CA TYR A 4 10.73 2.72 -1.77
C TYR A 4 10.42 1.25 -1.53
N ILE A 5 9.89 0.96 -0.35
CA ILE A 5 9.07 -0.23 -0.15
C ILE A 5 7.62 0.20 -0.35
N SER A 6 6.96 -0.51 -1.25
CA SER A 6 5.61 -0.18 -1.67
C SER A 6 4.67 -1.30 -1.23
N ILE A 7 3.59 -0.91 -0.55
CA ILE A 7 2.48 -1.79 -0.21
C ILE A 7 1.34 -1.47 -1.17
N ALA A 8 0.98 -2.44 -2.02
CA ALA A 8 -0.11 -2.32 -2.96
C ALA A 8 -1.38 -2.97 -2.41
N LEU A 9 -2.50 -2.27 -2.52
CA LEU A 9 -3.85 -2.79 -2.25
C LEU A 9 -4.66 -2.66 -3.54
N VAL A 10 -5.17 -3.78 -4.06
CA VAL A 10 -5.85 -3.79 -5.37
C VAL A 10 -7.30 -4.23 -5.21
N TYR A 11 -8.19 -3.58 -5.92
CA TYR A 11 -9.64 -3.71 -5.77
C TYR A 11 -10.32 -3.89 -7.13
N GLU A 12 -11.44 -4.61 -7.11
CA GLU A 12 -12.41 -4.61 -8.19
C GLU A 12 -13.38 -3.42 -8.08
N ASP A 13 -14.04 -3.09 -9.19
CA ASP A 13 -15.13 -2.11 -9.29
C ASP A 13 -14.76 -0.68 -8.89
N ARG A 14 -14.36 0.11 -9.89
CA ARG A 14 -14.00 1.53 -9.75
C ARG A 14 -15.06 2.41 -9.08
N ASN A 15 -16.34 2.00 -9.05
CA ASN A 15 -17.38 2.77 -8.35
C ASN A 15 -17.13 2.85 -6.84
N LYS A 16 -16.35 1.93 -6.27
CA LYS A 16 -16.01 1.91 -4.84
C LYS A 16 -14.78 2.76 -4.50
N LEU A 17 -14.01 3.23 -5.50
CA LEU A 17 -12.71 3.88 -5.31
C LEU A 17 -12.75 5.02 -4.29
N SER A 18 -13.71 5.94 -4.41
CA SER A 18 -13.85 7.07 -3.48
C SER A 18 -14.14 6.61 -2.05
N ASN A 19 -14.94 5.56 -1.89
CA ASN A 19 -15.28 5.02 -0.58
C ASN A 19 -14.09 4.30 0.06
N GLU A 20 -13.35 3.51 -0.71
CA GLU A 20 -12.18 2.79 -0.19
C GLU A 20 -11.02 3.73 0.12
N LEU A 21 -10.82 4.79 -0.67
CA LEU A 21 -9.85 5.85 -0.35
C LEU A 21 -10.20 6.55 0.98
N LYS A 22 -11.49 6.85 1.21
CA LYS A 22 -11.98 7.45 2.46
C LYS A 22 -11.76 6.53 3.67
N LYS A 23 -11.97 5.22 3.52
CA LYS A 23 -11.73 4.25 4.59
C LYS A 23 -10.24 4.10 4.88
N LEU A 24 -9.41 3.98 3.84
CA LEU A 24 -7.96 3.88 3.96
C LEU A 24 -7.35 5.09 4.67
N THR A 25 -7.75 6.29 4.27
CA THR A 25 -7.28 7.54 4.91
C THR A 25 -7.79 7.67 6.34
N ARG A 26 -9.04 7.29 6.61
CA ARG A 26 -9.59 7.24 7.98
C ARG A 26 -8.80 6.29 8.87
N TYR A 27 -8.41 5.11 8.37
CA TYR A 27 -7.57 4.17 9.10
C TYR A 27 -6.27 4.83 9.56
N PHE A 28 -5.55 5.51 8.67
CA PHE A 28 -4.32 6.23 9.03
C PHE A 28 -4.59 7.32 10.07
N ILE A 29 -5.63 8.14 9.88
CA ILE A 29 -5.99 9.22 10.82
C ILE A 29 -6.31 8.66 12.21
N GLN A 30 -7.04 7.55 12.31
CA GLN A 30 -7.36 6.90 13.58
C GLN A 30 -6.12 6.37 14.30
N LYS A 31 -5.04 6.06 13.57
CA LYS A 31 -3.73 5.70 14.11
C LYS A 31 -2.84 6.91 14.40
N GLY A 32 -3.39 8.12 14.34
CA GLY A 32 -2.68 9.37 14.66
C GLY A 32 -1.91 9.96 13.48
N ALA A 33 -2.19 9.54 12.24
CA ALA A 33 -1.54 10.12 11.08
C ALA A 33 -1.96 11.58 10.81
N ILE A 34 -1.06 12.32 10.19
CA ILE A 34 -1.24 13.68 9.72
C ILE A 34 -1.16 13.66 8.20
N LEU A 35 -2.23 14.10 7.54
CA LEU A 35 -2.23 14.34 6.10
C LEU A 35 -1.60 15.71 5.86
N LEU A 36 -0.54 15.76 5.08
CA LEU A 36 0.21 16.99 4.82
C LEU A 36 -0.34 17.74 3.63
N LYS A 37 -0.50 17.01 2.52
CA LYS A 37 -0.94 17.57 1.25
C LYS A 37 -1.53 16.52 0.34
N VAL A 38 -2.35 16.98 -0.59
CA VAL A 38 -2.86 16.19 -1.70
C VAL A 38 -2.37 16.77 -3.01
N LYS A 39 -2.19 15.90 -4.00
CA LYS A 39 -1.80 16.28 -5.34
C LYS A 39 -2.65 15.55 -6.35
N TYR A 40 -3.05 16.23 -7.42
CA TYR A 40 -3.70 15.59 -8.55
C TYR A 40 -3.22 16.20 -9.86
N SER A 41 -3.16 15.37 -10.90
CA SER A 41 -2.76 15.82 -12.22
C SER A 41 -3.97 16.31 -13.02
N GLU A 42 -3.83 17.47 -13.67
CA GLU A 42 -4.90 18.06 -14.48
C GLU A 42 -4.96 17.50 -15.91
N ASP A 43 -3.90 16.82 -16.34
CA ASP A 43 -3.75 16.23 -17.66
C ASP A 43 -3.42 14.73 -17.58
N LYS A 44 -3.54 14.04 -18.72
CA LYS A 44 -3.30 12.58 -18.76
C LYS A 44 -1.81 12.24 -18.84
N GLU A 45 -0.99 13.21 -19.22
CA GLU A 45 0.45 13.07 -19.37
C GLU A 45 1.18 13.10 -18.02
N GLY A 46 0.51 13.58 -16.96
CA GLY A 46 1.10 13.71 -15.64
C GLY A 46 2.07 14.89 -15.54
N GLU A 47 1.92 15.92 -16.37
CA GLU A 47 2.86 17.04 -16.45
C GLU A 47 2.42 18.23 -15.58
N ASN A 48 1.13 18.52 -15.52
CA ASN A 48 0.57 19.60 -14.72
C ASN A 48 -0.10 19.04 -13.46
N TRP A 49 0.43 19.43 -12.31
CA TRP A 49 -0.05 19.01 -11.00
C TRP A 49 -0.57 20.20 -10.22
N ARG A 50 -1.72 20.02 -9.57
CA ARG A 50 -2.16 20.88 -8.48
C ARG A 50 -1.79 20.24 -7.15
N GLU A 51 -1.39 21.09 -6.23
CA GLU A 51 -1.03 20.73 -4.86
C GLU A 51 -1.90 21.54 -3.90
N GLU A 52 -2.48 20.88 -2.91
CA GLU A 52 -3.28 21.50 -1.87
C GLU A 52 -2.78 21.04 -0.50
N ILE A 53 -2.47 21.99 0.38
CA ILE A 53 -2.06 21.71 1.76
C ILE A 53 -3.31 21.29 2.54
N VAL A 54 -3.21 20.19 3.27
CA VAL A 54 -4.32 19.67 4.07
C VAL A 54 -4.29 20.32 5.45
N ASN A 55 -5.42 20.86 5.87
CA ASN A 55 -5.63 21.40 7.21
C ASN A 55 -6.56 20.47 7.99
N ASN A 56 -6.22 20.19 9.25
CA ASN A 56 -7.04 19.36 10.16
C ASN A 56 -7.42 17.97 9.61
N ASN A 57 -6.61 17.40 8.71
CA ASN A 57 -6.90 16.13 8.02
C ASN A 57 -8.21 16.13 7.20
N GLU A 58 -8.75 17.29 6.83
CA GLU A 58 -9.94 17.41 5.97
C GLU A 58 -9.51 17.41 4.50
N VAL A 59 -9.95 16.40 3.75
CA VAL A 59 -9.61 16.22 2.33
C VAL A 59 -10.87 16.02 1.51
N ASP A 60 -11.00 16.81 0.43
CA ASP A 60 -11.94 16.50 -0.64
C ASP A 60 -11.32 15.44 -1.58
N PHE A 61 -11.81 14.22 -1.47
CA PHE A 61 -11.34 13.10 -2.28
C PHE A 61 -11.82 13.16 -3.74
N THR A 62 -12.77 14.04 -4.08
CA THR A 62 -13.38 14.09 -5.42
C THR A 62 -12.31 14.27 -6.50
N MET A 63 -11.44 15.28 -6.36
CA MET A 63 -10.38 15.55 -7.34
C MET A 63 -9.39 14.40 -7.46
N LEU A 64 -9.04 13.76 -6.33
CA LEU A 64 -8.13 12.61 -6.32
C LEU A 64 -8.70 11.39 -7.07
N THR A 65 -10.02 11.25 -7.10
CA THR A 65 -10.70 10.11 -7.75
C THR A 65 -11.05 10.38 -9.21
N GLU A 66 -11.44 11.61 -9.55
CA GLU A 66 -11.92 11.99 -10.88
C GLU A 66 -10.80 12.41 -11.84
N LYS A 67 -9.72 13.02 -11.34
CA LYS A 67 -8.57 13.46 -12.14
C LYS A 67 -7.60 12.33 -12.43
N TYR A 68 -6.75 12.45 -13.45
CA TYR A 68 -5.96 11.33 -14.01
C TYR A 68 -5.11 10.60 -12.97
N TYR A 69 -4.32 11.34 -12.20
CA TYR A 69 -3.46 10.83 -11.13
C TYR A 69 -3.75 11.54 -9.81
N GLY A 70 -3.57 10.85 -8.69
CA GLY A 70 -3.80 11.40 -7.36
C GLY A 70 -2.82 10.83 -6.33
N ASN A 71 -2.27 11.71 -5.47
CA ASN A 71 -1.36 11.36 -4.40
C ASN A 71 -1.74 12.07 -3.09
N ILE A 72 -1.47 11.43 -1.96
CA ILE A 72 -1.59 12.01 -0.62
C ILE A 72 -0.26 11.80 0.10
N ASP A 73 0.35 12.87 0.61
CA ASP A 73 1.53 12.79 1.46
C ASP A 73 1.07 12.73 2.93
N ILE A 74 1.53 11.71 3.65
CA ILE A 74 1.08 11.34 5.00
C ILE A 74 2.29 11.22 5.92
N ILE A 75 2.17 11.70 7.15
CA ILE A 75 3.07 11.35 8.25
C ILE A 75 2.31 10.42 9.19
N ALA A 76 2.82 9.22 9.43
CA ALA A 76 2.17 8.25 10.31
C ALA A 76 3.18 7.41 11.09
N ASP A 77 2.81 6.99 12.30
CA ASP A 77 3.50 5.90 12.98
C ASP A 77 2.91 4.56 12.53
N MET A 78 3.56 3.95 11.54
CA MET A 78 3.14 2.66 10.98
C MET A 78 3.59 1.46 11.85
N PHE A 79 4.60 1.65 12.71
CA PHE A 79 5.36 0.55 13.30
C PHE A 79 5.55 0.64 14.82
N ASN A 80 4.89 1.58 15.50
CA ASN A 80 5.07 1.92 16.91
C ASN A 80 6.53 2.25 17.27
N GLU A 81 7.25 2.89 16.34
CA GLU A 81 8.68 3.20 16.50
C GLU A 81 8.93 4.69 16.30
N SER A 82 8.50 5.22 15.16
CA SER A 82 8.67 6.62 14.80
C SER A 82 7.74 7.00 13.66
N LEU A 83 7.45 8.30 13.58
CA LEU A 83 6.71 8.88 12.46
C LEU A 83 7.51 8.71 11.17
N LYS A 84 6.89 8.12 10.16
CA LYS A 84 7.44 7.91 8.81
C LYS A 84 6.68 8.73 7.79
N ASN A 85 7.37 9.16 6.74
CA ASN A 85 6.73 9.78 5.58
C ASN A 85 6.23 8.68 4.65
N LEU A 86 4.93 8.70 4.39
CA LEU A 86 4.28 7.81 3.44
C LEU A 86 3.76 8.64 2.28
N LYS A 87 3.83 8.08 1.08
CA LYS A 87 3.10 8.58 -0.07
C LYS A 87 2.05 7.55 -0.46
N LEU A 88 0.79 7.97 -0.48
CA LEU A 88 -0.33 7.17 -0.96
C LEU A 88 -0.68 7.59 -2.38
N SER A 89 -0.40 6.72 -3.36
CA SER A 89 -0.66 6.95 -4.78
C SER A 89 -1.91 6.18 -5.22
N ILE A 90 -2.74 6.79 -6.08
CA ILE A 90 -3.98 6.20 -6.59
C ILE A 90 -3.76 5.73 -8.04
N HIS A 91 -3.91 4.43 -8.26
CA HIS A 91 -3.72 3.78 -9.57
C HIS A 91 -5.06 3.34 -10.12
N LYS A 92 -5.29 3.61 -11.41
CA LYS A 92 -6.58 3.39 -12.06
C LYS A 92 -6.35 2.73 -13.40
N GLU A 93 -6.66 1.44 -13.46
CA GLU A 93 -6.48 0.60 -14.65
C GLU A 93 -7.81 0.11 -15.24
N GLU A 94 -7.83 -0.29 -16.50
CA GLU A 94 -9.08 -0.73 -17.13
C GLU A 94 -9.67 -1.93 -16.36
N GLY A 95 -10.87 -1.77 -15.80
CA GLY A 95 -11.55 -2.80 -15.02
C GLY A 95 -11.20 -2.89 -13.53
N PHE A 96 -10.15 -2.21 -13.04
CA PHE A 96 -9.75 -2.26 -11.62
C PHE A 96 -9.06 -0.97 -11.15
N TYR A 97 -8.72 -0.90 -9.87
CA TYR A 97 -7.94 0.20 -9.30
C TYR A 97 -7.14 -0.29 -8.09
N GLY A 98 -6.21 0.52 -7.64
CA GLY A 98 -5.48 0.23 -6.42
C GLY A 98 -4.83 1.44 -5.80
N PHE A 99 -4.27 1.19 -4.62
CA PHE A 99 -3.56 2.16 -3.82
C PHE A 99 -2.15 1.64 -3.57
N LEU A 100 -1.15 2.50 -3.79
CA LEU A 100 0.24 2.21 -3.48
C LEU A 100 0.68 3.07 -2.31
N ILE A 101 1.11 2.44 -1.22
CA ILE A 101 1.65 3.12 -0.04
C ILE A 101 3.17 2.98 -0.07
N ASP A 102 3.86 4.06 -0.40
CA ASP A 102 5.31 4.08 -0.53
C ASP A 102 5.96 4.60 0.74
N ILE A 103 6.95 3.88 1.23
CA ILE A 103 7.82 4.26 2.36
C ILE A 103 9.25 4.24 1.86
N LYS A 104 10.02 5.29 2.13
CA LYS A 104 11.43 5.30 1.73
C LYS A 104 12.18 4.13 2.36
N TRP A 105 13.02 3.48 1.57
CA TRP A 105 13.80 2.32 2.01
C TRP A 105 14.65 2.65 3.25
N GLU A 106 15.30 3.81 3.24
CA GLU A 106 16.13 4.31 4.35
C GLU A 106 15.34 4.58 5.63
N GLU A 107 14.04 4.88 5.51
CA GLU A 107 13.17 5.09 6.67
C GLU A 107 12.78 3.75 7.35
N LEU A 108 12.90 2.63 6.64
CA LEU A 108 12.60 1.29 7.17
C LEU A 108 13.85 0.55 7.65
N PHE A 109 14.94 0.63 6.89
CA PHE A 109 16.13 -0.18 7.11
C PHE A 109 17.32 0.69 7.52
N GLU A 110 17.27 1.24 8.74
CA GLU A 110 18.44 1.81 9.39
C GLU A 110 19.27 0.67 10.02
N GLU A 111 20.55 0.57 9.63
CA GLU A 111 21.54 -0.45 10.00
C GLU A 111 21.14 -1.94 9.77
N HIS A 112 21.84 -2.56 8.81
CA HIS A 112 21.57 -3.82 8.11
C HIS A 112 21.54 -5.13 8.94
N SER A 113 20.75 -5.21 10.01
CA SER A 113 20.52 -6.49 10.69
C SER A 113 19.40 -7.28 10.01
N LYS A 114 19.62 -8.56 9.70
CA LYS A 114 18.59 -9.46 9.14
C LYS A 114 17.37 -9.59 10.07
N SER A 115 17.57 -9.50 11.38
CA SER A 115 16.49 -9.43 12.37
C SER A 115 15.58 -8.22 12.17
N SER A 116 16.08 -7.13 11.59
CA SER A 116 15.27 -5.96 11.24
C SER A 116 14.33 -6.27 10.07
N VAL A 117 14.80 -6.97 9.03
CA VAL A 117 14.00 -7.27 7.83
C VAL A 117 12.80 -8.17 8.15
N GLU A 118 13.02 -9.24 8.92
CA GLU A 118 11.94 -10.14 9.35
C GLU A 118 10.90 -9.41 10.21
N LYS A 119 11.34 -8.55 11.14
CA LYS A 119 10.46 -7.73 11.97
C LYS A 119 9.62 -6.77 11.14
N ILE A 120 10.24 -6.04 10.20
CA ILE A 120 9.55 -5.09 9.31
C ILE A 120 8.56 -5.83 8.41
N THR A 121 8.95 -7.01 7.89
CA THR A 121 8.08 -7.89 7.09
C THR A 121 6.81 -8.25 7.86
N GLN A 122 6.94 -8.72 9.10
CA GLN A 122 5.79 -9.06 9.94
C GLN A 122 4.94 -7.84 10.30
N ASN A 123 5.56 -6.68 10.53
CA ASN A 123 4.82 -5.46 10.76
C ASN A 123 4.01 -5.02 9.53
N ILE A 124 4.58 -5.09 8.33
CA ILE A 124 3.89 -4.80 7.07
C ILE A 124 2.71 -5.77 6.87
N ILE A 125 2.92 -7.07 7.10
CA ILE A 125 1.83 -8.06 7.04
C ILE A 125 0.72 -7.67 8.00
N ASN A 126 1.04 -7.35 9.26
CA ASN A 126 0.03 -6.94 10.25
C ASN A 126 -0.77 -5.71 9.80
N ILE A 127 -0.12 -4.74 9.16
CA ILE A 127 -0.79 -3.56 8.59
C ILE A 127 -1.72 -3.99 7.45
N ILE A 128 -1.27 -4.83 6.52
CA ILE A 128 -2.10 -5.35 5.41
C ILE A 128 -3.32 -6.09 5.96
N LEU A 129 -3.14 -6.94 6.97
CA LEU A 129 -4.24 -7.67 7.61
C LEU A 129 -5.25 -6.72 8.28
N GLN A 130 -4.79 -5.64 8.92
CA GLN A 130 -5.66 -4.61 9.49
C GLN A 130 -6.40 -3.82 8.40
N LEU A 131 -5.71 -3.46 7.32
CA LEU A 131 -6.29 -2.75 6.19
C LEU A 131 -7.38 -3.57 5.50
N TYR A 132 -7.21 -4.89 5.41
CA TYR A 132 -8.25 -5.76 4.86
C TYR A 132 -9.58 -5.65 5.63
N LYS A 133 -9.51 -5.51 6.97
CA LYS A 133 -10.70 -5.34 7.82
C LYS A 133 -11.44 -4.03 7.53
N GLU A 134 -10.75 -3.01 7.04
CA GLU A 134 -11.32 -1.70 6.74
C GLU A 134 -11.81 -1.57 5.30
N THR A 135 -11.03 -2.06 4.33
CA THR A 135 -11.25 -1.77 2.90
C THR A 135 -11.62 -2.98 2.04
N GLN A 136 -11.39 -4.21 2.52
CA GLN A 136 -11.70 -5.45 1.79
C GLN A 136 -11.16 -5.49 0.35
N PHE A 137 -9.86 -5.25 0.20
CA PHE A 137 -9.16 -5.37 -1.09
C PHE A 137 -9.29 -6.77 -1.70
N SER A 138 -9.18 -6.89 -3.03
CA SER A 138 -9.18 -8.17 -3.75
C SER A 138 -7.87 -8.92 -3.57
N TYR A 139 -6.74 -8.22 -3.57
CA TYR A 139 -5.44 -8.75 -3.15
C TYR A 139 -4.51 -7.62 -2.74
N ALA A 140 -3.42 -7.95 -2.04
CA ALA A 140 -2.37 -7.03 -1.69
C ALA A 140 -0.99 -7.66 -1.92
N PHE A 141 0.04 -6.83 -2.13
CA PHE A 141 1.41 -7.30 -2.22
C PHE A 141 2.38 -6.21 -1.74
N CYS A 142 3.60 -6.61 -1.43
CA CYS A 142 4.64 -5.70 -0.96
C CYS A 142 6.00 -6.10 -1.52
N GLY A 143 6.79 -5.09 -1.89
CA GLY A 143 8.18 -5.27 -2.29
C GLY A 143 8.90 -3.95 -2.53
N HIS A 144 10.17 -4.04 -2.92
CA HIS A 144 10.98 -2.90 -3.33
C HIS A 144 10.53 -2.42 -4.71
N GLU A 145 10.12 -1.15 -4.80
CA GLU A 145 9.71 -0.47 -6.04
C GLU A 145 8.69 -1.25 -6.89
N VAL A 146 7.72 -1.90 -6.24
CA VAL A 146 6.69 -2.67 -6.94
C VAL A 146 5.58 -1.78 -7.48
N GLU A 147 5.02 -2.15 -8.63
CA GLU A 147 3.92 -1.46 -9.29
C GLU A 147 2.69 -2.35 -9.43
N ILE A 148 1.52 -1.72 -9.60
CA ILE A 148 0.24 -2.41 -9.82
C ILE A 148 0.10 -2.71 -11.32
N GLU A 149 0.30 -3.98 -11.69
CA GLU A 149 0.31 -4.41 -13.10
C GLU A 149 -0.85 -5.34 -13.46
N PHE A 150 -1.32 -6.14 -12.51
CA PHE A 150 -2.28 -7.23 -12.77
C PHE A 150 -3.68 -6.85 -12.34
N SER A 151 -4.69 -7.32 -13.08
CA SER A 151 -6.06 -7.27 -12.59
C SER A 151 -6.29 -8.35 -11.51
N PRO A 152 -7.31 -8.20 -10.66
CA PRO A 152 -7.70 -9.25 -9.71
C PRO A 152 -7.94 -10.64 -10.35
N ASN A 153 -8.37 -10.69 -11.61
CA ASN A 153 -8.60 -11.95 -12.32
C ASN A 153 -7.31 -12.60 -12.85
N ASP A 154 -6.26 -11.80 -13.07
CA ASP A 154 -4.99 -12.24 -13.64
C ASP A 154 -3.91 -12.44 -12.57
N PHE A 155 -4.17 -12.02 -11.33
CA PHE A 155 -3.18 -12.07 -10.26
C PHE A 155 -2.92 -13.51 -9.79
N ASN A 156 -1.66 -13.94 -9.84
CA ASN A 156 -1.20 -15.22 -9.34
C ASN A 156 -0.05 -15.03 -8.34
N SER A 157 -0.32 -15.23 -7.05
CA SER A 157 0.67 -14.99 -5.98
C SER A 157 1.94 -15.84 -6.08
N ILE A 158 1.88 -17.00 -6.76
CA ILE A 158 3.02 -17.91 -6.90
C ILE A 158 3.87 -17.54 -8.10
N GLU A 159 3.23 -17.18 -9.22
CA GLU A 159 3.93 -16.85 -10.47
C GLU A 159 4.46 -15.42 -10.48
N ASN A 160 3.79 -14.48 -9.80
CA ASN A 160 4.15 -13.07 -9.84
C ASN A 160 5.39 -12.71 -9.01
N GLY A 161 5.87 -13.62 -8.16
CA GLY A 161 7.20 -13.53 -7.54
C GLY A 161 7.40 -12.39 -6.52
N TYR A 162 6.34 -11.69 -6.11
CA TYR A 162 6.44 -10.63 -5.11
C TYR A 162 7.00 -11.14 -3.77
N PRO A 163 7.80 -10.34 -3.04
CA PRO A 163 8.30 -10.72 -1.72
C PRO A 163 7.21 -11.14 -0.74
N ILE A 164 6.09 -10.42 -0.74
CA ILE A 164 4.89 -10.77 0.02
C ILE A 164 3.68 -10.57 -0.89
N SER A 165 2.77 -11.53 -0.90
CA SER A 165 1.42 -11.40 -1.45
C SER A 165 0.38 -11.84 -0.44
N VAL A 166 -0.76 -11.17 -0.38
CA VAL A 166 -1.88 -11.49 0.51
C VAL A 166 -3.15 -11.66 -0.31
N LEU A 167 -3.75 -12.85 -0.20
CA LEU A 167 -4.98 -13.22 -0.90
C LEU A 167 -6.10 -13.50 0.11
N PRO A 168 -7.22 -12.78 0.02
CA PRO A 168 -8.42 -13.08 0.76
C PRO A 168 -9.17 -14.29 0.18
N PHE A 169 -9.72 -15.07 1.10
CA PHE A 169 -10.71 -16.10 0.91
C PHE A 169 -11.83 -15.84 1.91
N ASN A 170 -13.03 -16.37 1.66
CA ASN A 170 -14.26 -16.07 2.42
C ASN A 170 -14.08 -15.85 3.94
N ASP A 171 -13.29 -16.70 4.61
CA ASP A 171 -13.09 -16.72 6.06
C ASP A 171 -11.61 -16.50 6.49
N ARG A 172 -10.69 -16.27 5.55
CA ARG A 172 -9.26 -16.21 5.85
C ARG A 172 -8.46 -15.37 4.86
N LEU A 173 -7.29 -14.94 5.28
CA LEU A 173 -6.26 -14.34 4.45
C LEU A 173 -5.09 -15.33 4.35
N GLU A 174 -4.63 -15.61 3.13
CA GLU A 174 -3.41 -16.37 2.90
C GLU A 174 -2.27 -15.44 2.51
N VAL A 175 -1.19 -15.48 3.28
CA VAL A 175 0.04 -14.73 3.03
C VAL A 175 1.05 -15.67 2.38
N PHE A 176 1.51 -15.29 1.18
CA PHE A 176 2.52 -16.00 0.41
C PHE A 176 3.84 -15.22 0.50
N TYR A 177 4.91 -15.94 0.80
CA TYR A 177 6.26 -15.42 0.85
C TYR A 177 7.00 -15.83 -0.44
N GLY A 178 7.57 -14.84 -1.12
CA GLY A 178 8.38 -15.04 -2.33
C GLY A 178 9.77 -15.57 -2.03
N GLU A 179 10.66 -15.52 -3.02
CA GLU A 179 12.08 -15.91 -2.87
C GLU A 179 12.94 -14.78 -2.29
N PHE A 180 12.63 -13.55 -2.69
CA PHE A 180 13.29 -12.35 -2.23
C PHE A 180 12.52 -11.76 -1.05
N SER A 181 13.23 -11.21 -0.07
CA SER A 181 12.67 -10.45 1.03
C SER A 181 12.28 -9.05 0.57
N ILE A 182 11.47 -8.37 1.39
CA ILE A 182 10.98 -7.02 1.08
C ILE A 182 12.10 -5.98 0.91
N ASP A 183 13.30 -6.23 1.45
CA ASP A 183 14.44 -5.33 1.33
C ASP A 183 15.04 -5.29 -0.09
N GLY A 184 14.63 -6.19 -0.98
CA GLY A 184 15.12 -6.31 -2.36
C GLY A 184 16.50 -6.94 -2.48
N ILE A 185 17.10 -7.39 -1.37
CA ILE A 185 18.48 -7.89 -1.30
C ILE A 185 18.52 -9.31 -0.76
N SER A 186 17.85 -9.52 0.37
CA SER A 186 17.95 -10.76 1.11
C SER A 186 17.05 -11.83 0.50
N PHE A 187 17.45 -13.09 0.65
CA PHE A 187 16.59 -14.23 0.34
C PHE A 187 15.77 -14.63 1.55
N GLN A 188 14.58 -15.17 1.28
CA GLN A 188 13.71 -15.85 2.23
C GLN A 188 13.19 -17.16 1.65
N ASN A 189 12.66 -18.02 2.53
CA ASN A 189 12.07 -19.27 2.09
C ASN A 189 10.67 -19.03 1.57
N LYS A 190 10.38 -19.54 0.37
CA LYS A 190 9.02 -19.61 -0.14
C LYS A 190 8.16 -20.39 0.84
N SER A 191 7.09 -19.76 1.32
CA SER A 191 6.20 -20.35 2.30
C SER A 191 4.82 -19.72 2.22
N LYS A 192 3.87 -20.33 2.94
CA LYS A 192 2.51 -19.84 3.04
C LYS A 192 2.06 -19.84 4.49
N GLN A 193 1.38 -18.79 4.90
CA GLN A 193 0.75 -18.66 6.20
C GLN A 193 -0.72 -18.28 6.04
N THR A 194 -1.55 -18.69 7.00
CA THR A 194 -3.00 -18.48 6.97
C THR A 194 -3.44 -17.75 8.23
N TYR A 195 -4.26 -16.72 8.05
CA TYR A 195 -4.83 -15.89 9.10
C TYR A 195 -6.35 -15.92 8.98
N PHE A 196 -7.07 -16.27 10.03
CA PHE A 196 -8.53 -16.27 10.01
C PHE A 196 -9.06 -14.86 10.27
N ILE A 197 -10.15 -14.50 9.61
CA ILE A 197 -10.81 -13.20 9.79
C ILE A 197 -11.84 -13.37 10.91
N ASP A 198 -11.58 -12.73 12.05
CA ASP A 198 -12.53 -12.61 13.17
C ASP A 198 -13.66 -11.61 12.86
#